data_AF-A0A661VTE1-F1
#
_entry.id   AF-A0A661VTE1-F1
#
_cell.length_a   1.000
_cell.length_b   1.000
_cell.length_c   1.000
_cell.angle_alpha   90.00
_cell.angle_beta   90.00
_cell.angle_gamma   90.00
#
_symmetry.space_group_name_H-M   'P 1'
#
loop_
_entity.id
_entity.type
_entity.pdbx_description
1 polymer ?
#
loop_
_entity_poly.entity_id
_entity_poly.type
_entity_poly.pdbx_seq_one_letter_code
_entity_poly.pdbx_strand_id
1 'polypeptide(L)'
;MTLEYIPCNLCGSTDSVVLYPSTLPENESDHDVTRYNCTCPGYGQHYTIVRCRQCGLVYTNPRRKADDILDDYEEVEDPLYLEEREGRVLTFRRNLRPLEDLAPPVSGTRLLDVGCHIGVFVEIARERGWDAWGVEPSRWAAAQAQARGLQV
;
A
#
# COMPACT_ATOMS: atom_id res chain seq x y z
N MET A 1 -8.83 -3.92 -20.44
CA MET A 1 -9.28 -4.03 -19.04
C MET A 1 -9.78 -5.44 -18.76
N THR A 2 -8.97 -6.25 -18.09
CA THR A 2 -9.37 -7.60 -17.67
C THR A 2 -9.81 -7.55 -16.21
N LEU A 3 -11.11 -7.33 -15.98
CA LEU A 3 -11.67 -7.42 -14.63
C LEU A 3 -12.03 -8.87 -14.29
N GLU A 4 -11.85 -9.24 -13.04
CA GLU A 4 -12.26 -10.52 -12.47
C GLU A 4 -13.27 -10.33 -11.35
N TYR A 5 -14.25 -11.23 -11.29
CA TYR A 5 -15.14 -11.35 -10.14
C TYR A 5 -14.51 -12.27 -9.11
N ILE A 6 -14.40 -11.80 -7.87
CA ILE A 6 -13.77 -12.55 -6.79
C ILE A 6 -14.75 -12.85 -5.65
N PRO A 7 -14.59 -13.98 -4.95
CA PRO A 7 -15.21 -14.19 -3.64
C PRO A 7 -14.74 -13.17 -2.61
N CYS A 8 -15.50 -13.01 -1.52
CA CYS A 8 -15.10 -12.17 -0.40
C CYS A 8 -13.81 -12.68 0.25
N ASN A 9 -12.78 -11.83 0.34
CA ASN A 9 -11.47 -12.19 0.91
C ASN A 9 -11.51 -12.56 2.41
N LEU A 10 -12.58 -12.22 3.13
CA LEU A 10 -12.71 -12.54 4.55
C LEU A 10 -13.44 -13.86 4.82
N CYS A 11 -14.53 -14.14 4.10
CA CYS A 11 -15.40 -15.30 4.40
C CYS A 11 -15.62 -16.26 3.22
N GLY A 12 -15.11 -15.95 2.03
CA GLY A 12 -15.26 -16.78 0.83
C GLY A 12 -16.63 -16.74 0.16
N SER A 13 -17.61 -16.00 0.70
CA SER A 13 -18.92 -15.85 0.06
C SER A 13 -18.83 -15.05 -1.24
N THR A 14 -19.62 -15.43 -2.25
CA THR A 14 -19.83 -14.67 -3.48
C THR A 14 -21.06 -13.77 -3.45
N ASP A 15 -21.87 -13.84 -2.37
CA ASP A 15 -23.07 -13.02 -2.19
C ASP A 15 -22.69 -11.61 -1.70
N SER A 16 -22.87 -10.64 -2.59
CA SER A 16 -22.55 -9.24 -2.35
C SER A 16 -23.59 -8.31 -2.96
N VAL A 17 -23.66 -7.09 -2.45
CA VAL A 17 -24.53 -6.02 -2.95
C VAL A 17 -23.68 -4.81 -3.32
N VAL A 18 -24.00 -4.17 -4.45
CA VAL A 18 -23.34 -2.92 -4.84
C VAL A 18 -23.64 -1.84 -3.80
N LEU A 19 -22.58 -1.20 -3.30
CA LEU A 19 -22.67 -0.08 -2.37
C LEU A 19 -22.38 1.25 -3.09
N TYR A 20 -21.33 1.26 -3.93
CA TYR A 20 -20.97 2.41 -4.76
C TYR A 20 -20.68 1.94 -6.19
N PRO A 21 -21.41 2.43 -7.20
CA PRO A 21 -21.08 2.19 -8.60
C PRO A 21 -19.70 2.74 -8.97
N SER A 22 -19.07 2.16 -9.99
CA SER A 22 -17.80 2.68 -10.56
C SER A 22 -17.93 4.15 -10.98
N THR A 23 -16.90 4.95 -10.71
CA THR A 23 -16.77 6.34 -11.19
C THR A 23 -15.76 6.46 -12.34
N LEU A 24 -15.09 5.37 -12.71
CA LEU A 24 -14.13 5.35 -13.81
C LEU A 24 -14.84 5.45 -15.18
N PRO A 25 -14.31 6.24 -16.13
CA PRO A 25 -14.79 6.27 -17.52
C PRO A 25 -14.70 4.89 -18.19
N GLU A 26 -15.67 4.58 -19.04
CA GLU A 26 -15.73 3.29 -19.77
C GLU A 26 -14.55 3.07 -20.73
N ASN A 27 -13.86 4.14 -21.15
CA ASN A 27 -12.79 4.13 -22.16
C ASN A 27 -11.41 4.54 -21.60
N GLU A 28 -11.23 4.53 -20.28
CA GLU A 28 -9.96 4.95 -19.69
C GLU A 28 -8.87 3.89 -19.92
N SER A 29 -7.65 4.35 -20.24
CA SER A 29 -6.51 3.46 -20.45
C SER A 29 -6.20 2.65 -19.19
N ASP A 30 -5.98 1.35 -19.40
CA ASP A 30 -5.82 0.32 -18.36
C ASP A 30 -4.61 0.53 -17.44
N HIS A 31 -3.58 1.21 -17.97
CA HIS A 31 -2.24 1.29 -17.38
C HIS A 31 -1.91 2.74 -17.02
N ASP A 32 -2.43 3.18 -15.89
CA ASP A 32 -2.01 4.43 -15.25
C ASP A 32 -1.41 4.09 -13.88
N VAL A 33 -0.11 3.78 -13.91
CA VAL A 33 0.71 3.42 -12.75
C VAL A 33 0.64 4.50 -11.67
N THR A 34 0.42 5.77 -12.06
CA THR A 34 0.38 6.90 -11.11
C THR A 34 -0.75 6.81 -10.09
N ARG A 35 -1.74 5.95 -10.33
CA ARG A 35 -2.82 5.61 -9.37
C ARG A 35 -2.32 4.92 -8.11
N TYR A 36 -1.18 4.25 -8.21
CA TYR A 36 -0.55 3.56 -7.10
C TYR A 36 0.51 4.40 -6.40
N ASN A 37 0.75 5.64 -6.89
CA ASN A 37 1.60 6.60 -6.19
C ASN A 37 0.98 6.96 -4.83
N CYS A 38 1.82 7.01 -3.81
CA CYS A 38 1.44 7.46 -2.49
C CYS A 38 1.06 8.95 -2.46
N THR A 39 1.44 9.72 -3.49
CA THR A 39 1.07 11.12 -3.69
C THR A 39 0.04 11.33 -4.80
N CYS A 40 -0.68 10.28 -5.22
CA CYS A 40 -1.68 10.39 -6.28
C CYS A 40 -2.74 11.45 -5.92
N PRO A 41 -2.96 12.49 -6.75
CA PRO A 41 -3.96 13.52 -6.50
C PRO A 41 -5.38 13.12 -6.98
N GLY A 42 -5.53 11.93 -7.57
CA GLY A 42 -6.78 11.43 -8.14
C GLY A 42 -7.78 11.04 -7.06
N TYR A 43 -8.58 11.99 -6.58
CA TYR A 43 -9.66 11.72 -5.62
C TYR A 43 -10.97 11.34 -6.31
N GLY A 44 -11.72 10.41 -5.72
CA GLY A 44 -13.07 10.06 -6.15
C GLY A 44 -13.16 9.13 -7.36
N GLN A 45 -12.03 8.65 -7.88
CA GLN A 45 -11.97 7.65 -8.93
C GLN A 45 -11.84 6.25 -8.33
N HIS A 46 -12.82 5.38 -8.59
CA HIS A 46 -12.78 4.00 -8.11
C HIS A 46 -13.64 3.08 -8.97
N TYR A 47 -13.29 1.79 -8.95
CA TYR A 47 -14.11 0.70 -9.49
C TYR A 47 -15.38 0.49 -8.66
N THR A 48 -16.27 -0.38 -9.12
CA THR A 48 -17.46 -0.77 -8.34
C THR A 48 -17.06 -1.33 -6.97
N ILE A 49 -17.63 -0.76 -5.91
CA ILE A 49 -17.44 -1.19 -4.53
C ILE A 49 -18.70 -1.92 -4.07
N VAL A 50 -18.53 -3.14 -3.59
CA VAL A 50 -19.59 -4.01 -3.08
C VAL A 50 -19.43 -4.23 -1.57
N ARG A 51 -20.51 -4.65 -0.92
CA ARG A 51 -20.51 -5.15 0.45
C ARG A 51 -20.92 -6.62 0.46
N CYS A 52 -20.13 -7.47 1.10
CA CYS A 52 -20.51 -8.86 1.33
C CYS A 52 -21.75 -8.93 2.24
N ARG A 53 -22.78 -9.68 1.83
CA ARG A 53 -24.01 -9.84 2.64
C ARG A 53 -23.84 -10.77 3.84
N GLN A 54 -22.79 -11.58 3.85
CA GLN A 54 -22.53 -12.55 4.93
C GLN A 54 -21.71 -11.92 6.07
N CYS A 55 -20.55 -11.34 5.77
CA CYS A 55 -19.63 -10.79 6.79
C CYS A 55 -19.57 -9.27 6.85
N GLY A 56 -20.18 -8.56 5.88
CA GLY A 56 -20.17 -7.10 5.84
C GLY A 56 -18.88 -6.46 5.29
N LEU A 57 -17.85 -7.24 4.90
CA LEU A 57 -16.64 -6.70 4.27
C LEU A 57 -17.01 -5.88 3.03
N VAL A 58 -16.44 -4.68 2.92
CA VAL A 58 -16.56 -3.79 1.76
C VAL A 58 -15.29 -3.90 0.93
N TYR A 59 -15.44 -4.14 -0.38
CA TYR A 59 -14.32 -4.38 -1.28
C TYR A 59 -14.69 -4.09 -2.73
N THR A 60 -13.68 -3.94 -3.59
CA THR A 60 -13.88 -3.75 -5.03
C THR A 60 -14.25 -5.07 -5.71
N ASN A 61 -15.36 -5.09 -6.46
CA ASN A 61 -15.77 -6.24 -7.26
C ASN A 61 -16.67 -5.79 -8.43
N PRO A 62 -16.36 -6.14 -9.69
CA PRO A 62 -15.16 -6.85 -10.12
C PRO A 62 -13.91 -5.98 -9.96
N ARG A 63 -12.74 -6.60 -9.77
CA ARG A 63 -11.44 -5.92 -9.62
C ARG A 63 -10.53 -6.23 -10.80
N ARG A 64 -9.44 -5.46 -10.97
CA ARG A 64 -8.34 -5.88 -11.86
C ARG A 64 -7.71 -7.17 -11.37
N LYS A 65 -7.14 -7.96 -12.28
CA LYS A 65 -6.40 -9.17 -11.91
C LYS A 65 -5.22 -8.83 -11.02
N ALA A 66 -4.88 -9.74 -10.12
CA ALA A 66 -3.78 -9.55 -9.18
C ALA A 66 -2.44 -9.30 -9.90
N ASP A 67 -2.15 -10.03 -10.98
CA ASP A 67 -0.91 -9.87 -11.75
C ASP A 67 -0.84 -8.49 -12.41
N ASP A 68 -1.92 -8.02 -13.05
CA ASP A 68 -2.00 -6.67 -13.64
C ASP A 68 -1.80 -5.57 -12.59
N ILE A 69 -2.28 -5.78 -11.35
CA ILE A 69 -2.06 -4.83 -10.25
C ILE A 69 -0.60 -4.86 -9.82
N LEU A 70 0.00 -6.04 -9.69
CA LEU A 70 1.38 -6.19 -9.25
C LEU A 70 2.35 -5.57 -10.24
N ASP A 71 2.16 -5.82 -11.54
CA ASP A 71 2.97 -5.24 -12.62
C ASP A 71 2.99 -3.71 -12.52
N ASP A 72 1.81 -3.09 -12.35
CA ASP A 72 1.71 -1.64 -12.16
C ASP A 72 2.44 -1.18 -10.89
N TYR A 73 2.28 -1.87 -9.75
CA TYR A 73 2.98 -1.54 -8.50
C TYR A 73 4.51 -1.60 -8.64
N GLU A 74 5.03 -2.59 -9.38
CA GLU A 74 6.47 -2.73 -9.62
C GLU A 74 7.07 -1.57 -10.43
N GLU A 75 6.25 -0.93 -11.27
CA GLU A 75 6.62 0.20 -12.13
C GLU A 75 6.42 1.58 -11.49
N VAL A 76 5.85 1.65 -10.29
CA VAL A 76 5.60 2.93 -9.60
C VAL A 76 6.89 3.71 -9.37
N GLU A 77 6.91 4.95 -9.87
CA GLU A 77 7.88 5.98 -9.50
C GLU A 77 7.16 7.17 -8.87
N ASP A 78 7.59 7.58 -7.68
CA ASP A 78 6.96 8.67 -6.94
C ASP A 78 8.01 9.69 -6.41
N PRO A 79 8.60 10.53 -7.29
CA PRO A 79 9.58 11.53 -6.88
C PRO A 79 9.02 12.56 -5.89
N LEU A 80 7.74 12.89 -5.98
CA LEU A 80 7.09 13.83 -5.06
C LEU A 80 7.10 13.29 -3.61
N TYR A 81 7.02 11.97 -3.44
CA TYR A 81 7.21 11.34 -2.13
C TYR A 81 8.55 11.73 -1.47
N LEU A 82 9.63 11.86 -2.24
CA LEU A 82 10.94 12.25 -1.73
C LEU A 82 10.95 13.70 -1.26
N GLU A 83 10.27 14.59 -1.99
CA GLU A 83 10.13 16.00 -1.64
C GLU A 83 9.30 16.16 -0.35
N GLU A 84 8.24 15.37 -0.18
CA GLU A 84 7.35 15.39 0.97
C GLU A 84 7.84 14.54 2.17
N ARG A 85 9.08 14.02 2.11
CA ARG A 85 9.60 13.05 3.08
C ARG A 85 9.53 13.57 4.53
N GLU A 86 9.76 14.85 4.76
CA GLU A 86 9.75 15.42 6.12
C GLU A 86 8.41 15.22 6.84
N GLY A 87 7.29 15.44 6.14
CA GLY A 87 5.96 15.21 6.70
C GLY A 87 5.72 13.74 7.04
N ARG A 88 6.27 12.83 6.22
CA ARG A 88 6.20 11.38 6.45
C ARG A 88 7.05 10.95 7.63
N VAL A 89 8.24 11.52 7.80
CA VAL A 89 9.09 11.27 8.98
C VAL A 89 8.34 11.64 10.27
N LEU A 90 7.66 12.79 10.30
CA LEU A 90 6.86 13.20 11.46
C LEU A 90 5.73 12.20 11.76
N THR A 91 5.02 11.78 10.71
CA THR A 91 3.93 10.80 10.81
C THR A 91 4.44 9.45 11.32
N PHE A 92 5.50 8.93 10.73
CA PHE A 92 6.06 7.62 11.06
C PHE A 92 6.72 7.59 12.44
N ARG A 93 7.38 8.66 12.88
CA ARG A 93 7.84 8.79 14.28
C ARG A 93 6.67 8.78 15.27
N ARG A 94 5.55 9.41 14.90
CA ARG A 94 4.33 9.33 15.71
C ARG A 94 3.77 7.91 15.76
N ASN A 95 3.79 7.20 14.64
CA ASN A 95 3.28 5.83 14.55
C ASN A 95 4.19 4.79 15.25
N LEU A 96 5.50 5.04 15.34
CA LEU A 96 6.43 4.15 16.04
C LEU A 96 6.23 4.17 17.57
N ARG A 97 5.91 5.34 18.14
CA ARG A 97 5.74 5.50 19.61
C ARG A 97 4.83 4.47 20.27
N PRO A 98 3.58 4.26 19.82
CA PRO A 98 2.72 3.23 20.43
C PRO A 98 3.26 1.81 20.25
N LEU A 99 4.11 1.55 19.25
CA LEU A 99 4.78 0.25 19.10
C LEU A 99 5.90 0.08 20.10
N GLU A 100 6.61 1.15 20.47
CA GLU A 100 7.62 1.13 21.55
C GLU A 100 6.98 0.77 22.90
N ASP A 101 5.72 1.14 23.14
CA ASP A 101 4.97 0.79 24.35
C ASP A 101 4.52 -0.68 24.37
N LEU A 102 4.31 -1.28 23.19
CA LEU A 102 3.85 -2.66 23.02
C LEU A 102 5.01 -3.67 22.89
N ALA A 103 6.15 -3.20 22.39
CA ALA A 103 7.30 -4.04 22.12
C ALA A 103 8.22 -4.19 23.35
N PRO A 104 8.90 -5.34 23.48
CA PRO A 104 9.96 -5.51 24.48
C PRO A 104 11.14 -4.53 24.24
N PRO A 105 12.09 -4.42 25.20
CA PRO A 105 13.12 -3.40 25.20
C PRO A 105 13.81 -3.20 23.84
N VAL A 106 13.95 -1.94 23.51
CA VAL A 106 14.20 -1.31 22.21
C VAL A 106 15.33 -1.91 21.34
N SER A 107 16.32 -2.59 21.92
CA SER A 107 17.46 -3.12 21.15
C SER A 107 17.17 -4.51 20.58
N GLY A 108 17.20 -4.64 19.26
CA GLY A 108 17.03 -5.93 18.57
C GLY A 108 15.58 -6.37 18.39
N THR A 109 14.60 -5.51 18.70
CA THR A 109 13.20 -5.75 18.34
C THR A 109 13.08 -5.85 16.83
N ARG A 110 12.49 -6.94 16.35
CA ARG A 110 12.31 -7.18 14.90
C ARG A 110 11.05 -6.50 14.40
N LEU A 111 11.16 -5.84 13.25
CA LEU A 111 10.03 -5.20 12.57
C LEU A 111 10.08 -5.52 11.07
N LEU A 112 8.92 -5.83 10.51
CA LEU A 112 8.72 -5.98 9.07
C LEU A 112 7.67 -4.96 8.63
N ASP A 113 8.03 -4.11 7.69
CA ASP A 113 7.14 -3.15 7.06
C ASP A 113 6.77 -3.63 5.64
N VAL A 114 5.51 -4.01 5.44
CA VAL A 114 5.01 -4.55 4.17
C VAL A 114 4.37 -3.42 3.35
N GLY A 115 4.90 -3.15 2.16
CA GLY A 115 4.59 -1.94 1.39
C GLY A 115 5.34 -0.73 1.95
N CYS A 116 6.64 -0.90 2.24
CA CYS A 116 7.43 0.12 2.94
C CYS A 116 7.83 1.32 2.05
N HIS A 117 7.53 1.27 0.75
CA HIS A 117 7.94 2.27 -0.23
C HIS A 117 9.45 2.51 -0.13
N ILE A 118 9.90 3.78 -0.15
CA ILE A 118 11.34 4.14 0.00
C ILE A 118 11.93 3.86 1.42
N GLY A 119 11.22 3.17 2.30
CA GLY A 119 11.75 2.67 3.57
C GLY A 119 11.81 3.69 4.72
N VAL A 120 11.04 4.80 4.67
CA VAL A 120 11.10 5.85 5.72
C VAL A 120 10.81 5.28 7.11
N PHE A 121 9.82 4.39 7.24
CA PHE A 121 9.48 3.80 8.54
C PHE A 121 10.55 2.82 9.02
N VAL A 122 11.12 2.02 8.11
CA VAL A 122 12.26 1.13 8.37
C VAL A 122 13.46 1.92 8.89
N GLU A 123 13.82 3.03 8.24
CA GLU A 123 14.89 3.93 8.66
C GLU A 123 14.67 4.44 10.09
N ILE A 124 13.47 4.94 10.39
CA ILE A 124 13.11 5.46 11.72
C ILE A 124 13.18 4.37 12.80
N ALA A 125 12.71 3.15 12.49
CA ALA A 125 12.81 2.03 13.41
C ALA A 125 14.29 1.65 13.68
N ARG A 126 15.15 1.65 12.65
CA ARG A 126 16.59 1.39 12.81
C ARG A 126 17.30 2.49 13.60
N GLU A 127 16.91 3.77 13.44
CA GLU A 127 17.39 4.88 14.29
C GLU A 127 17.07 4.62 15.77
N ARG A 128 15.98 3.90 16.06
CA ARG A 128 15.61 3.46 17.41
C ARG A 128 16.28 2.16 17.82
N GLY A 129 17.15 1.54 17.02
CA GLY A 129 17.85 0.30 17.40
C GLY A 129 17.08 -0.99 17.13
N TRP A 130 16.00 -0.91 16.35
CA TRP A 130 15.25 -2.08 15.91
C TRP A 130 15.96 -2.78 14.74
N ASP A 131 15.77 -4.10 14.63
CA ASP A 131 16.14 -4.90 13.47
C ASP A 131 14.97 -4.87 12.47
N ALA A 132 14.91 -3.79 11.68
CA ALA A 132 13.79 -3.49 10.80
C ALA A 132 14.11 -3.78 9.32
N TRP A 133 13.14 -4.43 8.67
CA TRP A 133 13.16 -4.85 7.27
C TRP A 133 11.92 -4.30 6.56
N GLY A 134 12.04 -4.03 5.26
CA GLY A 134 10.95 -3.65 4.39
C GLY A 134 10.69 -4.67 3.29
N VAL A 135 9.48 -4.67 2.75
CA VAL A 135 9.11 -5.39 1.52
C VAL A 135 8.40 -4.40 0.62
N GLU A 136 8.91 -4.19 -0.60
CA GLU A 136 8.37 -3.24 -1.56
C GLU A 136 8.47 -3.80 -2.99
N PRO A 137 7.35 -3.95 -3.73
CA PRO A 137 7.39 -4.37 -5.13
C PRO A 137 7.98 -3.31 -6.08
N SER A 138 7.78 -2.01 -5.82
CA SER A 138 8.32 -0.94 -6.69
C SER A 138 9.85 -1.02 -6.75
N ARG A 139 10.37 -1.31 -7.96
CA ARG A 139 11.81 -1.37 -8.22
C ARG A 139 12.49 -0.04 -7.91
N TRP A 140 11.83 1.06 -8.27
CA TRP A 140 12.31 2.40 -8.01
C TRP A 140 12.37 2.69 -6.50
N ALA A 141 11.29 2.43 -5.76
CA ALA A 141 11.22 2.74 -4.34
C ALA A 141 12.19 1.89 -3.51
N ALA A 142 12.29 0.59 -3.83
CA ALA A 142 13.27 -0.31 -3.23
C ALA A 142 14.71 0.18 -3.48
N ALA A 143 15.03 0.62 -4.70
CA ALA A 143 16.35 1.18 -5.02
C ALA A 143 16.65 2.45 -4.21
N GLN A 144 15.67 3.34 -3.98
CA GLN A 144 15.83 4.52 -3.12
C GLN A 144 16.13 4.13 -1.67
N ALA A 145 15.46 3.10 -1.14
CA ALA A 145 15.69 2.59 0.21
C ALA A 145 17.09 1.95 0.34
N GLN A 146 17.47 1.11 -0.63
CA GLN A 146 18.78 0.44 -0.66
C GLN A 146 19.93 1.42 -0.81
N ALA A 147 19.77 2.50 -1.59
CA ALA A 147 20.76 3.57 -1.71
C ALA A 147 21.03 4.29 -0.36
N ARG A 148 20.11 4.19 0.60
CA ARG A 148 20.25 4.67 1.98
C ARG A 148 20.77 3.61 2.95
N GLY A 149 21.12 2.41 2.47
CA GLY A 149 21.60 1.30 3.29
C GLY A 149 20.51 0.56 4.06
N LEU A 150 19.24 0.71 3.66
CA LEU A 150 18.12 0.00 4.25
C LEU A 150 18.00 -1.44 3.72
N GLN A 151 17.44 -2.33 4.53
CA GLN A 151 17.12 -3.70 4.14
C GLN A 151 15.69 -3.73 3.62
N VAL A 152 15.55 -3.58 2.30
CA VAL A 152 14.29 -3.56 1.55
C VAL A 152 14.50 -4.37 0.27
#